data_AF-A4ACX3-F1
#
_entry.id   AF-A4ACX3-F1
#
_cell.length_a   1.000
_cell.length_b   1.000
_cell.length_c   1.000
_cell.angle_alpha   90.00
_cell.angle_beta   90.00
_cell.angle_gamma   90.00
#
_symmetry.space_group_name_H-M   'P 1'
#
loop_
_entity.id
_entity.type
_entity.pdbx_description
1 polymer ?
#
loop_
_entity_poly.entity_id
_entity_poly.type
_entity_poly.pdbx_seq_one_letter_code
_entity_poly.pdbx_strand_id
1 'polypeptide(L)'
;MGRYRAPRPKGTPLITAAGEARLRAELDRLWRQERPVVALAVQDAAKNGDRSENGDYIYGKKRLREIDSRVRFISKRLEVLQVVREPPTDRTRIFFGATVEVEDQHAVSRTIRILGPDEFESSRGEVSIDAPIARALLGKSVGDCVNLESPGGLRELEVLAVSYLPTTPDTQAEKTPDETKPGED
;
A
#
# COMPACT_ATOMS: atom_id res chain seq x y z
N MET A 1 -29.48 -8.11 -20.26
CA MET A 1 -28.64 -6.91 -20.50
C MET A 1 -27.42 -6.99 -19.59
N GLY A 2 -26.21 -7.09 -20.15
CA GLY A 2 -24.98 -7.04 -19.37
C GLY A 2 -24.87 -5.68 -18.69
N ARG A 3 -24.68 -5.66 -17.37
CA ARG A 3 -24.50 -4.41 -16.62
C ARG A 3 -23.18 -3.79 -17.09
N TYR A 4 -23.25 -2.81 -17.97
CA TYR A 4 -22.09 -1.98 -18.30
C TYR A 4 -21.61 -1.34 -16.99
N ARG A 5 -20.46 -1.79 -16.50
CA ARG A 5 -19.78 -1.16 -15.37
C ARG A 5 -18.77 -0.21 -15.97
N ALA A 6 -19.00 1.09 -15.82
CA ALA A 6 -18.03 2.10 -16.21
C ALA A 6 -16.65 1.72 -15.62
N PRO A 7 -15.56 1.87 -16.41
CA PRO A 7 -14.22 1.59 -15.91
C PRO A 7 -13.97 2.42 -14.65
N ARG A 8 -13.41 1.79 -13.61
CA ARG A 8 -13.04 2.53 -12.40
C ARG A 8 -12.05 3.63 -12.79
N PRO A 9 -12.20 4.86 -12.28
CA PRO A 9 -11.21 5.90 -12.51
C PRO A 9 -9.84 5.37 -12.08
N LYS A 10 -8.82 5.63 -12.90
CA LYS A 10 -7.44 5.24 -12.57
C LYS A 10 -7.04 6.02 -11.33
N GLY A 11 -6.55 5.32 -10.30
CA GLY A 11 -6.04 5.97 -9.10
C GLY A 11 -4.89 6.91 -9.44
N THR A 12 -4.74 7.97 -8.64
CA THR A 12 -3.73 9.01 -8.85
C THR A 12 -2.35 8.36 -9.07
N PRO A 13 -1.61 8.72 -10.14
CA PRO A 13 -0.36 8.06 -10.50
C PRO A 13 0.84 8.60 -9.70
N LEU A 14 0.69 8.78 -8.39
CA LEU A 14 1.76 9.24 -7.51
C LEU A 14 2.20 8.09 -6.60
N ILE A 15 3.50 7.94 -6.40
CA ILE A 15 4.08 6.96 -5.48
C ILE A 15 5.36 7.51 -4.85
N THR A 16 5.64 7.13 -3.61
CA THR A 16 6.94 7.42 -3.00
C THR A 16 8.05 6.56 -3.61
N ALA A 17 9.30 7.00 -3.52
CA ALA A 17 10.45 6.18 -3.93
C ALA A 17 10.51 4.82 -3.21
N ALA A 18 10.12 4.77 -1.93
CA ALA A 18 10.06 3.52 -1.17
C ALA A 18 8.93 2.61 -1.67
N GLY A 19 7.75 3.18 -1.98
CA GLY A 19 6.63 2.44 -2.57
C GLY A 19 6.99 1.83 -3.92
N GLU A 20 7.65 2.59 -4.79
CA GLU A 20 8.14 2.10 -6.08
C GLU A 20 9.11 0.91 -5.88
N ALA A 21 10.08 1.05 -4.96
CA ALA A 21 11.03 -0.01 -4.66
C ALA A 21 10.33 -1.29 -4.15
N ARG A 22 9.32 -1.15 -3.27
CA ARG A 22 8.51 -2.28 -2.78
C ARG A 22 7.76 -2.96 -3.92
N LEU A 23 7.13 -2.19 -4.83
CA LEU A 23 6.43 -2.76 -5.99
C LEU A 23 7.39 -3.49 -6.94
N ARG A 24 8.59 -2.94 -7.19
CA ARG A 24 9.62 -3.61 -8.00
C ARG A 24 10.11 -4.90 -7.36
N ALA A 25 10.35 -4.89 -6.05
CA ALA A 25 10.74 -6.07 -5.29
C ALA A 25 9.65 -7.15 -5.31
N GLU A 26 8.38 -6.76 -5.15
CA GLU A 26 7.23 -7.67 -5.26
C GLU A 26 7.14 -8.27 -6.67
N LEU A 27 7.27 -7.45 -7.72
CA LEU A 27 7.26 -7.91 -9.10
C LEU A 27 8.36 -8.94 -9.36
N ASP A 28 9.58 -8.68 -8.90
CA ASP A 28 10.72 -9.57 -9.06
C ASP A 28 10.50 -10.91 -8.33
N ARG A 29 10.03 -10.85 -7.08
CA ARG A 29 9.70 -12.05 -6.28
C ARG A 29 8.63 -12.90 -6.97
N LEU A 30 7.54 -12.28 -7.42
CA LEU A 30 6.45 -12.97 -8.09
C LEU A 30 6.94 -13.64 -9.39
N TRP A 31 7.73 -12.93 -10.19
CA TRP A 31 8.15 -13.42 -11.50
C TRP A 31 9.27 -14.45 -11.44
N ARG A 32 10.30 -14.22 -10.63
CA ARG A 32 11.52 -15.05 -10.58
C ARG A 32 11.44 -16.20 -9.59
N GLN A 33 10.63 -16.06 -8.53
CA GLN A 33 10.62 -17.03 -7.42
C GLN A 33 9.29 -17.76 -7.36
N GLU A 34 8.17 -17.06 -7.14
CA GLU A 34 6.88 -17.71 -6.88
C GLU A 34 6.29 -18.37 -8.15
N ARG A 35 6.29 -17.66 -9.28
CA ARG A 35 5.67 -18.16 -10.51
C ARG A 35 6.28 -19.47 -11.01
N PRO A 36 7.62 -19.64 -11.11
CA PRO A 36 8.23 -20.89 -11.55
C PRO A 36 7.92 -22.07 -10.62
N VAL A 37 7.95 -21.84 -9.30
CA VAL A 37 7.65 -22.88 -8.30
C VAL A 37 6.21 -23.37 -8.43
N VAL A 38 5.24 -22.45 -8.52
CA VAL A 38 3.83 -22.82 -8.68
C VAL A 38 3.57 -23.49 -10.03
N ALA A 39 4.22 -23.03 -11.10
CA ALA A 39 4.09 -23.63 -12.42
C ALA A 39 4.60 -25.08 -12.45
N LEU A 40 5.74 -25.35 -11.81
CA LEU A 40 6.28 -26.71 -11.67
C LEU A 40 5.34 -27.60 -10.86
N ALA A 41 4.85 -27.12 -9.71
CA ALA A 41 3.91 -27.86 -8.87
C ALA A 41 2.61 -28.21 -9.62
N VAL A 42 2.08 -27.27 -10.42
CA VAL A 42 0.91 -27.52 -11.29
C VAL A 42 1.23 -28.57 -12.36
N GLN A 43 2.43 -28.51 -12.95
CA GLN A 43 2.85 -29.47 -13.97
C GLN A 43 2.97 -30.88 -13.39
N ASP A 44 3.51 -31.03 -12.19
CA ASP A 44 3.67 -32.32 -11.53
C ASP A 44 2.32 -32.89 -11.06
N ALA A 45 1.45 -32.05 -10.49
CA ALA A 45 0.07 -32.42 -10.20
C ALA A 45 -0.69 -32.86 -11.46
N ALA A 46 -0.42 -32.25 -12.61
CA ALA A 46 -1.04 -32.61 -13.89
C ALA A 46 -0.55 -33.95 -14.48
N LYS A 47 0.58 -34.50 -13.98
CA LYS A 47 1.08 -35.84 -14.33
C LYS A 47 0.48 -36.93 -13.43
N ASN A 48 0.08 -36.56 -12.21
CA ASN A 48 -0.44 -37.48 -11.20
C ASN A 48 -1.98 -37.44 -11.15
N GLY A 49 -2.62 -38.29 -11.95
CA GLY A 49 -4.05 -38.61 -11.84
C GLY A 49 -5.02 -37.73 -12.64
N ASP A 50 -6.30 -37.83 -12.30
CA ASP A 50 -7.37 -37.07 -12.96
C ASP A 50 -7.37 -35.60 -12.51
N ARG A 51 -7.31 -34.70 -13.50
CA ARG A 51 -7.20 -33.25 -13.30
C ARG A 51 -8.48 -32.63 -12.74
N SER A 52 -9.63 -33.32 -12.87
CA SER A 52 -10.93 -32.85 -12.36
C SER A 52 -11.02 -32.92 -10.85
N GLU A 53 -10.33 -33.88 -10.22
CA GLU A 53 -10.47 -34.19 -8.79
C GLU A 53 -9.20 -33.85 -7.99
N ASN A 54 -8.07 -33.65 -8.65
CA ASN A 54 -6.81 -33.28 -7.99
C ASN A 54 -6.86 -31.83 -7.44
N GLY A 55 -7.00 -31.72 -6.11
CA GLY A 55 -7.04 -30.44 -5.40
C GLY A 55 -5.79 -29.58 -5.60
N ASP A 56 -4.60 -30.19 -5.68
CA ASP A 56 -3.33 -29.48 -5.87
C ASP A 56 -3.26 -28.83 -7.26
N TYR A 57 -3.79 -29.52 -8.28
CA TYR A 57 -3.88 -28.96 -9.63
C TYR A 57 -4.87 -27.78 -9.69
N ILE A 58 -6.06 -27.92 -9.10
CA ILE A 58 -7.07 -26.85 -9.07
C ILE A 58 -6.56 -25.62 -8.33
N TYR A 59 -6.00 -25.83 -7.13
CA TYR A 59 -5.44 -24.77 -6.30
C TYR A 59 -4.25 -24.10 -6.99
N GLY A 60 -3.28 -24.88 -7.49
CA GLY A 60 -2.10 -24.36 -8.17
C GLY A 60 -2.46 -23.54 -9.41
N LYS A 61 -3.44 -23.98 -10.21
CA LYS A 61 -3.93 -23.22 -11.37
C LYS A 61 -4.64 -21.92 -10.96
N LYS A 62 -5.33 -21.90 -9.82
CA LYS A 62 -5.89 -20.66 -9.26
C LYS A 62 -4.78 -19.72 -8.83
N ARG A 63 -3.79 -20.22 -8.07
CA ARG A 63 -2.64 -19.43 -7.61
C ARG A 63 -1.82 -18.86 -8.76
N LEU A 64 -1.57 -19.63 -9.81
CA LEU A 64 -0.85 -19.15 -11.00
C LEU A 64 -1.58 -17.97 -11.68
N ARG A 65 -2.91 -18.04 -11.78
CA ARG A 65 -3.73 -16.93 -12.32
C ARG A 65 -3.67 -15.69 -11.43
N GLU A 66 -3.65 -15.85 -10.11
CA GLU A 66 -3.50 -14.74 -9.17
C GLU A 66 -2.14 -14.05 -9.35
N ILE A 67 -1.05 -14.84 -9.42
CA ILE A 67 0.31 -14.35 -9.66
C ILE A 67 0.38 -13.60 -11.00
N ASP A 68 -0.06 -14.20 -12.10
CA ASP A 68 -0.03 -13.58 -13.43
C ASP A 68 -0.86 -12.28 -13.48
N SER A 69 -1.99 -12.25 -12.76
CA SER A 69 -2.83 -11.05 -12.66
C SER A 69 -2.14 -9.94 -11.87
N ARG A 70 -1.48 -10.29 -10.75
CA ARG A 70 -0.74 -9.34 -9.92
C ARG A 70 0.49 -8.78 -10.66
N VAL A 71 1.27 -9.64 -11.32
CA VAL A 71 2.42 -9.24 -12.17
C VAL A 71 1.97 -8.24 -13.25
N ARG A 72 0.88 -8.56 -13.96
CA ARG A 72 0.34 -7.66 -15.01
C ARG A 72 -0.12 -6.33 -14.43
N PHE A 73 -0.76 -6.34 -13.26
CA PHE A 73 -1.20 -5.13 -12.57
C PHE A 73 0.00 -4.26 -12.20
N ILE A 74 1.00 -4.81 -11.49
CA ILE A 74 2.17 -4.05 -11.04
C ILE A 74 2.95 -3.50 -12.25
N SER A 75 3.17 -4.31 -13.28
CA SER A 75 3.90 -3.88 -14.49
C SER A 75 3.23 -2.66 -15.14
N LYS A 76 1.91 -2.72 -15.36
CA LYS A 76 1.14 -1.61 -15.93
C LYS A 76 1.09 -0.38 -15.04
N ARG A 77 1.14 -0.55 -13.71
CA ARG A 77 1.21 0.59 -12.78
C ARG A 77 2.58 1.25 -12.85
N LEU A 78 3.67 0.48 -12.79
CA LEU A 78 5.04 1.02 -12.89
C LEU A 78 5.30 1.80 -14.18
N GLU A 79 4.61 1.49 -15.28
CA GLU A 79 4.69 2.26 -16.53
C GLU A 79 4.11 3.69 -16.43
N VAL A 80 3.13 3.91 -15.55
CA VAL A 80 2.39 5.19 -15.46
C VAL A 80 2.66 5.97 -14.17
N LEU A 81 3.29 5.34 -13.18
CA LEU A 81 3.55 5.94 -11.87
C LEU A 81 4.62 7.04 -11.98
N GLN A 82 4.35 8.15 -11.29
CA GLN A 82 5.27 9.26 -11.10
C GLN A 82 5.85 9.17 -9.69
N VAL A 83 7.16 9.03 -9.64
CA VAL A 83 7.89 8.82 -8.38
C VAL A 83 8.24 10.17 -7.76
N VAL A 84 7.67 10.43 -6.58
CA VAL A 84 8.01 11.61 -5.78
C VAL A 84 9.18 11.25 -4.86
N ARG A 85 10.34 11.85 -5.11
CA ARG A 85 11.59 11.60 -4.36
C ARG A 85 11.85 12.64 -3.28
N GLU A 86 11.43 13.87 -3.53
CA GLU A 86 11.70 15.00 -2.66
C GLU A 86 10.41 15.53 -2.04
N PRO A 87 10.46 16.00 -0.78
CA PRO A 87 9.32 16.69 -0.20
C PRO A 87 9.02 17.99 -0.96
N PRO A 88 7.78 18.49 -0.90
CA PRO A 88 7.41 19.75 -1.52
C PRO A 88 8.23 20.91 -0.93
N THR A 89 8.40 21.96 -1.74
CA THR A 89 9.08 23.20 -1.34
C THR A 89 8.38 23.86 -0.14
N ASP A 90 7.04 23.88 -0.17
CA ASP A 90 6.22 24.34 0.94
C ASP A 90 5.85 23.16 1.85
N ARG A 91 6.46 23.11 3.03
CA ARG A 91 6.24 22.08 4.04
C ARG A 91 5.21 22.48 5.10
N THR A 92 4.67 23.70 5.03
CA THR A 92 3.64 24.18 5.96
C THR A 92 2.25 23.68 5.58
N ARG A 93 2.09 23.32 4.30
CA ARG A 93 0.85 22.79 3.73
C ARG A 93 0.92 21.29 3.51
N ILE A 94 -0.25 20.67 3.49
CA ILE A 94 -0.44 19.24 3.29
C ILE A 94 -0.44 18.91 1.79
N PHE A 95 0.50 18.07 1.38
CA PHE A 95 0.61 17.53 0.03
C PHE A 95 0.87 16.01 0.09
N PHE A 96 1.14 15.41 -1.07
CA PHE A 96 1.57 14.01 -1.16
C PHE A 96 2.81 13.75 -0.29
N GLY A 97 2.79 12.63 0.46
CA GLY A 97 3.88 12.24 1.35
C GLY A 97 3.84 12.90 2.73
N ALA A 98 2.88 13.81 2.99
CA ALA A 98 2.71 14.43 4.29
C ALA A 98 2.21 13.42 5.34
N THR A 99 2.78 13.52 6.54
CA THR A 99 2.25 12.93 7.76
C THR A 99 1.55 14.04 8.54
N VAL A 100 0.25 13.87 8.75
CA VAL A 100 -0.64 14.86 9.34
C VAL A 100 -1.22 14.30 10.62
N GLU A 101 -1.17 15.09 11.70
CA GLU A 101 -1.94 14.80 12.90
C GLU A 101 -3.24 15.59 12.83
N VAL A 102 -4.36 14.88 12.95
CA VAL A 102 -5.69 15.46 12.95
C VAL A 102 -6.43 15.09 14.23
N GLU A 103 -7.22 16.01 14.76
CA GLU A 103 -8.08 15.78 15.91
C GLU A 103 -9.54 16.00 15.51
N ASP A 104 -10.44 15.21 16.08
CA ASP A 104 -11.88 15.40 15.87
C ASP A 104 -12.54 16.16 17.03
N GLN A 105 -13.81 16.51 16.84
CA GLN A 105 -14.65 17.19 17.84
C GLN A 105 -14.78 16.48 19.21
N HIS A 106 -14.34 15.22 19.34
CA HIS A 106 -14.32 14.47 20.60
C HIS A 106 -12.93 14.39 21.22
N ALA A 107 -11.99 15.24 20.79
CA ALA A 107 -10.59 15.26 21.20
C ALA A 107 -9.86 13.92 20.91
N VAL A 108 -10.26 13.23 19.83
CA VAL A 108 -9.58 12.00 19.38
C VAL A 108 -8.58 12.35 18.29
N SER A 109 -7.29 12.38 18.66
CA SER A 109 -6.21 12.57 17.71
C SER A 109 -5.88 11.31 16.92
N ARG A 110 -5.49 11.49 15.66
CA ARG A 110 -5.07 10.43 14.74
C ARG A 110 -3.97 10.96 13.83
N THR A 111 -2.90 10.19 13.72
CA THR A 111 -1.86 10.43 12.72
C THR A 111 -2.22 9.72 11.43
N ILE A 112 -2.22 10.45 10.32
CA ILE A 112 -2.46 9.91 9.00
C ILE A 112 -1.32 10.26 8.05
N ARG A 113 -1.01 9.37 7.12
CA ARG A 113 0.00 9.60 6.09
C ARG A 113 -0.60 9.53 4.70
N ILE A 114 -0.47 10.59 3.92
CA ILE A 114 -1.06 10.68 2.59
C ILE A 114 -0.11 10.06 1.56
N LEU A 115 -0.50 8.93 1.00
CA LEU A 115 0.30 8.14 0.07
C LEU A 115 -0.47 7.82 -1.22
N GLY A 116 0.21 7.18 -2.18
CA GLY A 116 -0.40 6.72 -3.40
C GLY A 116 -1.37 5.57 -3.17
N PRO A 117 -2.37 5.37 -4.06
CA PRO A 117 -3.30 4.25 -3.97
C PRO A 117 -2.62 2.87 -4.08
N ASP A 118 -1.37 2.80 -4.56
CA ASP A 118 -0.63 1.56 -4.77
C ASP A 118 0.31 1.18 -3.61
N GLU A 119 0.46 2.02 -2.58
CA GLU A 119 1.44 1.81 -1.51
C GLU A 119 0.87 1.92 -0.08
N PHE A 120 -0.37 2.42 0.08
CA PHE A 120 -0.94 2.66 1.41
C PHE A 120 -1.39 1.37 2.10
N GLU A 121 -1.20 1.32 3.41
CA GLU A 121 -1.69 0.29 4.31
C GLU A 121 -2.52 0.93 5.43
N SER A 122 -3.84 0.73 5.40
CA SER A 122 -4.79 1.33 6.35
C SER A 122 -4.45 0.99 7.81
N SER A 123 -3.89 -0.20 8.06
CA SER A 123 -3.49 -0.61 9.41
C SER A 123 -2.32 0.19 9.99
N ARG A 124 -1.56 0.91 9.14
CA ARG A 124 -0.45 1.79 9.52
C ARG A 124 -0.83 3.27 9.59
N GLY A 125 -2.13 3.59 9.50
CA GLY A 125 -2.59 4.99 9.40
C GLY A 125 -2.27 5.63 8.05
N GLU A 126 -1.94 4.85 7.03
CA GLU A 126 -1.70 5.36 5.69
C GLU A 126 -3.03 5.47 4.92
N VAL A 127 -3.20 6.56 4.19
CA VAL A 127 -4.40 6.86 3.42
C VAL A 127 -4.04 7.22 2.00
N SER A 128 -4.80 6.67 1.05
CA SER A 128 -4.68 7.07 -0.36
C SER A 128 -5.00 8.54 -0.53
N ILE A 129 -4.24 9.24 -1.37
CA ILE A 129 -4.52 10.60 -1.83
C ILE A 129 -5.91 10.74 -2.48
N ASP A 130 -6.46 9.64 -3.00
CA ASP A 130 -7.81 9.61 -3.59
C ASP A 130 -8.93 9.51 -2.53
N ALA A 131 -8.59 9.27 -1.26
CA ALA A 131 -9.56 9.13 -0.19
C ALA A 131 -10.21 10.48 0.16
N PRO A 132 -11.50 10.52 0.56
CA PRO A 132 -12.19 11.76 0.93
C PRO A 132 -11.45 12.58 1.99
N ILE A 133 -10.91 11.91 3.02
CA ILE A 133 -10.11 12.54 4.08
C ILE A 133 -8.86 13.21 3.53
N ALA A 134 -8.10 12.54 2.67
CA ALA A 134 -6.91 13.11 2.08
C ALA A 134 -7.27 14.32 1.20
N ARG A 135 -8.30 14.20 0.35
CA ARG A 135 -8.75 15.28 -0.53
C ARG A 135 -9.21 16.52 0.23
N ALA A 136 -9.85 16.35 1.39
CA ALA A 136 -10.25 17.47 2.24
C ALA A 136 -9.04 18.19 2.88
N LEU A 137 -8.00 17.43 3.22
CA LEU A 137 -6.79 17.94 3.87
C LEU A 137 -5.78 18.55 2.90
N LEU A 138 -5.76 18.14 1.63
CA LEU A 138 -4.82 18.66 0.64
C LEU A 138 -4.86 20.19 0.55
N GLY A 139 -3.68 20.81 0.66
CA GLY A 139 -3.49 22.26 0.61
C GLY A 139 -3.77 23.01 1.92
N LYS A 140 -4.25 22.33 2.95
CA LYS A 140 -4.47 22.89 4.30
C LYS A 140 -3.18 22.98 5.09
N SER A 141 -3.18 23.82 6.12
CA SER A 141 -2.08 24.03 7.06
C SER A 141 -2.51 23.77 8.50
N VAL A 142 -1.54 23.77 9.42
CA VAL A 142 -1.79 23.66 10.86
C VAL A 142 -2.78 24.75 11.31
N GLY A 143 -3.79 24.35 12.10
CA GLY A 143 -4.88 25.19 12.58
C GLY A 143 -6.09 25.29 11.64
N ASP A 144 -6.04 24.69 10.45
CA ASP A 144 -7.21 24.62 9.57
C ASP A 144 -8.17 23.51 10.01
N CYS A 145 -9.48 23.80 9.94
CA CYS A 145 -10.54 22.80 10.08
C CYS A 145 -11.06 22.33 8.72
N VAL A 146 -11.41 21.04 8.63
CA VAL A 146 -12.03 20.43 7.44
C VAL A 146 -13.25 19.61 7.83
N ASN A 147 -14.28 19.67 7.00
CA ASN A 147 -15.51 18.90 7.18
C ASN A 147 -15.52 17.68 6.27
N LEU A 148 -15.76 16.51 6.84
CA LEU A 148 -15.87 15.25 6.13
C LEU A 148 -17.28 14.69 6.23
N GLU A 149 -17.88 14.43 5.08
CA GLU A 149 -19.10 13.65 5.00
C GLU A 149 -18.76 12.17 5.16
N SER A 150 -19.22 11.59 6.26
CA SER A 150 -19.13 10.15 6.51
C SER A 150 -20.54 9.56 6.57
N PRO A 151 -20.72 8.24 6.38
CA PRO A 151 -22.03 7.60 6.56
C PRO A 151 -22.66 7.83 7.95
N GLY A 152 -21.84 8.18 8.95
CA GLY A 152 -22.28 8.53 10.31
C GLY A 152 -22.59 10.02 10.51
N GLY A 153 -22.54 10.84 9.46
CA GLY A 153 -22.75 12.29 9.52
C GLY A 153 -21.49 13.11 9.19
N LEU A 154 -21.62 14.43 9.29
CA LEU A 154 -20.53 15.37 9.18
C LEU A 154 -19.57 15.20 10.36
N ARG A 155 -18.28 15.05 10.05
CA ARG A 155 -17.21 15.00 11.03
C ARG A 155 -16.24 16.14 10.75
N GLU A 156 -16.04 17.00 11.73
CA GLU A 156 -15.03 18.05 11.69
C GLU A 156 -13.69 17.49 12.15
N LEU A 157 -12.63 17.86 11.44
CA LEU A 157 -11.24 17.56 11.80
C LEU A 157 -10.41 18.85 11.81
N GLU A 158 -9.63 19.05 12.85
CA GLU A 158 -8.63 20.11 12.97
C GLU A 158 -7.23 19.55 12.67
N VAL A 159 -6.42 20.29 11.93
CA VAL A 159 -5.03 19.94 11.64
C VAL A 159 -4.12 20.43 12.77
N LEU A 160 -3.59 19.51 13.57
CA LEU A 160 -2.70 19.83 14.69
C LEU A 160 -1.23 19.95 14.26
N ALA A 161 -0.78 19.09 13.34
CA ALA A 161 0.60 19.07 12.89
C ALA A 161 0.74 18.56 11.45
N VAL A 162 1.75 19.09 10.75
CA VAL A 162 2.14 18.64 9.40
C VAL A 162 3.64 18.40 9.40
N SER A 163 4.05 17.21 8.97
CA SER A 163 5.45 16.83 8.85
C SER A 163 5.71 16.04 7.59
N TYR A 164 6.93 16.17 7.06
CA TYR A 164 7.40 15.40 5.91
C TYR A 164 8.60 14.57 6.38
N LEU A 165 8.30 13.35 6.86
CA LEU A 165 9.36 12.43 7.25
C LEU A 165 9.99 11.82 5.99
N PRO A 166 11.33 11.64 5.97
CA PRO A 166 11.98 10.93 4.90
C PRO A 166 11.38 9.52 4.81
N THR A 167 11.01 9.11 3.60
CA THR A 167 10.55 7.74 3.37
C THR A 167 11.77 6.85 3.25
N THR A 168 12.44 6.57 4.36
CA THR A 168 13.51 5.58 4.37
C THR A 168 12.88 4.24 3.97
N PRO A 169 13.43 3.50 3.01
CA PRO A 169 12.99 2.12 2.80
C PRO A 169 13.19 1.39 4.13
N ASP A 170 12.10 0.83 4.67
CA ASP A 170 12.12 0.02 5.88
C ASP A 170 13.17 -1.09 5.70
N THR A 171 14.37 -0.85 6.21
CA THR A 171 15.38 -1.88 6.38
C THR A 171 14.94 -2.65 7.62
N GLN A 172 14.03 -3.59 7.46
CA GLN A 172 13.81 -4.60 8.47
C GLN A 172 14.96 -5.61 8.40
N ALA A 173 16.05 -5.32 9.11
CA ALA A 173 16.99 -6.31 9.59
C ALA A 173 17.77 -5.71 10.78
N GLU A 174 17.97 -6.55 11.79
CA GLU A 174 18.76 -6.33 13.02
C GLU A 174 18.08 -5.52 14.14
N LYS A 175 17.39 -6.26 15.03
CA LYS A 175 17.86 -6.45 16.41
C LYS A 175 17.07 -7.54 17.13
N THR A 176 17.60 -8.76 17.12
CA THR A 176 17.50 -9.75 18.22
C THR A 176 18.54 -10.85 17.92
N PRO A 177 19.24 -11.49 18.88
CA PRO A 177 19.28 -11.32 20.35
C PRO A 177 20.70 -10.98 20.88
N ASP A 178 20.80 -10.21 21.97
CA ASP A 178 22.06 -10.10 22.72
C ASP A 178 22.09 -11.17 23.84
N GLU A 179 23.12 -12.01 23.71
CA GLU A 179 23.78 -12.93 24.64
C GLU A 179 23.08 -13.41 25.93
N THR A 180 22.68 -14.68 25.91
CA THR A 180 22.78 -15.54 27.11
C THR A 180 24.26 -15.80 27.38
N LYS A 181 24.83 -15.19 28.42
CA LYS A 181 26.14 -15.60 28.97
C LYS A 181 26.00 -16.90 29.77
N PRO A 182 26.85 -17.91 29.53
CA PRO A 182 27.17 -18.93 30.53
C PRO A 182 28.40 -18.51 31.35
N GLY A 183 28.37 -18.76 32.66
CA GLY A 183 29.49 -18.57 33.59
C GLY A 183 28.93 -18.58 35.02
N GLU A 184 28.89 -19.74 35.67
CA GLU A 184 29.95 -20.23 36.57
C GLU A 184 30.12 -19.32 37.80
N ASP A 185 29.42 -19.68 38.88
CA ASP A 185 30.00 -20.13 40.15
C ASP A 185 28.94 -20.90 40.98
#